data_AF-K7AJG3-F1
#
_entry.id   AF-K7AJG3-F1
#
_cell.length_a   1.000
_cell.length_b   1.000
_cell.length_c   1.000
_cell.angle_alpha   90.00
_cell.angle_beta   90.00
_cell.angle_gamma   90.00
#
_symmetry.space_group_name_H-M   'P 1'
#
loop_
_entity.id
_entity.type
_entity.pdbx_description
1 polymer ?
#
loop_
_entity_poly.entity_id
_entity_poly.type
_entity_poly.pdbx_seq_one_letter_code
_entity_poly.pdbx_strand_id
1 'polypeptide(L)' 'GSGDFKTIKEALAKVPPKSASMYVMYIKEGTYKEYVTVPRTVTNLVMIGDGAAKTIITGNKNFKMNLTTKDTA' A
#
# COMPACT_ATOMS: atom_id res chain seq x y z
N GLY A 1 -17.65 -0.40 -7.92
CA GLY A 1 -17.20 0.29 -6.70
C GLY A 1 -17.48 1.77 -6.85
N SER A 2 -18.15 2.37 -5.88
CA SER A 2 -18.54 3.78 -5.82
C SER A 2 -17.52 4.65 -5.07
N GLY A 3 -16.23 4.34 -5.21
CA GLY A 3 -15.13 5.14 -4.64
C GLY A 3 -14.45 5.97 -5.72
N ASP A 4 -13.75 7.02 -5.33
CA ASP A 4 -12.99 7.90 -6.24
C ASP A 4 -11.89 7.13 -6.98
N PHE A 5 -11.35 6.07 -6.35
CA PHE A 5 -10.32 5.22 -6.90
C PHE A 5 -10.70 3.75 -6.77
N LYS A 6 -10.27 2.95 -7.76
CA LYS A 6 -10.45 1.49 -7.74
C LYS A 6 -9.29 0.78 -7.06
N THR A 7 -8.12 1.42 -7.00
CA THR A 7 -6.89 0.86 -6.45
C THR A 7 -6.22 1.82 -5.46
N ILE A 8 -5.50 1.26 -4.49
CA ILE A 8 -4.74 2.03 -3.50
C ILE A 8 -3.55 2.71 -4.18
N LYS A 9 -2.96 2.08 -5.22
CA LYS A 9 -1.87 2.66 -6.00
C LYS A 9 -2.26 3.97 -6.70
N GLU A 10 -3.45 4.04 -7.29
CA GLU A 10 -3.96 5.28 -7.91
C GLU A 10 -4.21 6.37 -6.85
N ALA A 11 -4.76 5.98 -5.70
CA ALA A 11 -4.97 6.90 -4.59
C ALA A 11 -3.64 7.44 -4.06
N LEU A 12 -2.60 6.60 -3.91
CA LEU A 12 -1.25 7.02 -3.51
C LEU A 12 -0.59 7.96 -4.51
N ALA A 13 -0.80 7.75 -5.82
CA ALA A 13 -0.24 8.61 -6.87
C ALA A 13 -0.81 10.03 -6.84
N LYS A 14 -1.99 10.22 -6.24
CA LYS A 14 -2.62 11.53 -6.04
C LYS A 14 -2.18 12.22 -4.75
N VAL A 15 -1.49 11.51 -3.84
CA VAL A 15 -1.01 12.11 -2.59
C VAL A 15 0.14 13.07 -2.93
N PRO A 16 0.05 14.36 -2.53
CA PRO A 16 1.12 15.31 -2.77
C PRO A 16 2.38 14.89 -2.01
N PRO A 17 3.56 14.84 -2.67
CA PRO A 17 4.81 14.50 -2.01
C PRO A 17 5.19 15.60 -1.01
N LYS A 18 5.75 15.21 0.14
CA LYS A 18 6.22 16.09 1.23
C LYS A 18 5.14 17.04 1.77
N SER A 19 3.90 16.57 1.86
CA SER A 19 2.83 17.33 2.51
C SER A 19 3.11 17.49 4.00
N ALA A 20 3.07 18.73 4.48
CA ALA A 20 3.05 19.05 5.92
C ALA A 20 1.70 18.70 6.55
N SER A 21 0.64 18.69 5.74
CA SER A 21 -0.72 18.35 6.16
C SER A 21 -0.95 16.85 6.13
N MET A 22 -1.72 16.34 7.09
CA MET A 22 -2.14 14.94 7.17
C MET A 22 -3.06 14.60 6.00
N TYR A 23 -2.73 13.54 5.26
CA TYR A 23 -3.55 13.02 4.18
C TYR A 23 -4.28 11.76 4.66
N VAL A 24 -5.60 11.79 4.68
CA VAL A 24 -6.44 10.66 5.11
C VAL A 24 -6.99 9.95 3.88
N MET A 25 -6.60 8.69 3.71
CA MET A 25 -7.09 7.80 2.67
C MET A 25 -8.14 6.86 3.26
N TYR A 26 -9.38 6.96 2.78
CA TYR A 26 -10.46 6.06 3.16
C TYR A 26 -10.52 4.86 2.23
N ILE A 27 -10.49 3.66 2.80
CA ILE A 27 -10.52 2.40 2.05
C ILE A 27 -11.83 1.69 2.41
N LYS A 28 -12.73 1.64 1.43
CA LYS A 28 -14.02 0.94 1.61
C LYS A 28 -13.82 -0.55 1.85
N GLU A 29 -14.82 -1.20 2.41
CA GLU A 29 -14.85 -2.66 2.54
C GLU A 29 -14.63 -3.34 1.18
N GLY A 30 -13.73 -4.32 1.16
CA GLY A 30 -13.27 -4.94 -0.07
C GLY A 30 -11.96 -5.71 0.11
N THR A 31 -11.75 -6.67 -0.78
CA THR A 31 -10.47 -7.37 -0.90
C THR A 31 -9.69 -6.79 -2.06
N TYR A 32 -8.57 -6.14 -1.75
CA TYR A 32 -7.66 -5.50 -2.70
C TYR A 32 -6.43 -6.39 -2.85
N LYS A 33 -6.32 -7.06 -4.01
CA LYS A 33 -5.16 -7.91 -4.35
C LYS A 33 -4.10 -7.07 -5.06
N GLU A 34 -3.41 -6.21 -4.33
CA GLU A 34 -2.42 -5.29 -4.92
C GLU A 34 -1.18 -5.10 -4.05
N TYR A 35 -0.06 -4.78 -4.72
CA TYR A 35 1.19 -4.44 -4.05
C TYR A 35 1.30 -2.94 -3.86
N VAL A 36 1.01 -2.49 -2.65
CA VAL A 36 1.11 -1.10 -2.25
C VAL A 36 2.56 -0.80 -1.88
N THR A 37 3.22 0.09 -2.64
CA THR A 37 4.55 0.61 -2.29
C THR A 37 4.39 2.08 -1.94
N VAL A 38 4.60 2.44 -0.68
CA VAL A 38 4.58 3.82 -0.22
C VAL A 38 5.96 4.42 -0.47
N PRO A 39 6.12 5.36 -1.43
CA PRO A 39 7.41 6.00 -1.66
C PRO A 39 7.77 6.88 -0.45
N ARG A 40 9.07 7.00 -0.15
CA ARG A 40 9.59 7.84 0.96
C ARG A 40 9.19 9.32 0.87
N THR A 41 8.77 9.77 -0.30
CA THR A 41 8.30 11.14 -0.54
C THR A 41 6.91 11.40 0.01
N VAL A 42 6.11 10.36 0.28
CA VAL A 42 4.79 10.50 0.88
C VAL A 42 4.96 10.55 2.40
N THR A 43 4.76 11.75 2.95
CA THR A 43 4.81 12.03 4.40
C THR A 43 3.40 12.25 4.92
N ASN A 44 3.12 11.84 6.17
CA ASN A 44 1.84 12.09 6.86
C ASN A 44 0.61 11.43 6.21
N LEU A 45 0.74 10.19 5.73
CA LEU A 45 -0.37 9.40 5.20
C LEU A 45 -1.04 8.56 6.30
N VAL A 46 -2.35 8.68 6.43
CA VAL A 46 -3.19 7.84 7.29
C VAL A 46 -4.15 7.05 6.40
N MET A 47 -4.19 5.73 6.59
CA MET A 47 -5.14 4.84 5.90
C MET A 47 -6.19 4.39 6.90
N ILE A 48 -7.47 4.66 6.60
CA ILE A 48 -8.62 4.29 7.43
C ILE A 48 -9.51 3.36 6.61
N GLY A 49 -9.73 2.15 7.12
CA GLY A 49 -10.66 1.18 6.53
C GLY A 49 -12.00 1.15 7.25
N ASP A 50 -13.04 0.64 6.57
CA ASP A 50 -14.35 0.31 7.17
C ASP A 50 -14.26 -0.76 8.29
N GLY A 51 -13.13 -1.46 8.37
CA GLY A 51 -12.79 -2.36 9.47
C GLY A 51 -11.70 -3.35 9.07
N ALA A 52 -10.90 -3.79 10.04
CA ALA A 52 -9.78 -4.70 9.79
C ALA A 52 -10.21 -6.04 9.15
N ALA A 53 -11.42 -6.53 9.46
CA ALA A 53 -11.97 -7.77 8.89
C ALA A 53 -12.63 -7.58 7.52
N LYS A 54 -12.97 -6.33 7.16
CA LYS A 54 -13.72 -5.99 5.94
C LYS A 54 -12.83 -5.45 4.83
N THR A 55 -11.76 -4.77 5.21
CA THR A 55 -10.77 -4.20 4.29
C THR A 55 -9.52 -5.06 4.32
N ILE A 56 -9.36 -5.92 3.30
CA ILE A 56 -8.23 -6.84 3.20
C ILE A 56 -7.35 -6.42 2.04
N ILE A 57 -6.14 -5.96 2.35
CA ILE A 57 -5.08 -5.71 1.37
C ILE A 57 -4.17 -6.92 1.38
N THR A 58 -4.15 -7.67 0.28
CA THR A 58 -3.35 -8.89 0.16
C THR A 58 -2.36 -8.80 -1.00
N GLY A 59 -1.14 -9.25 -0.75
CA GLY A 59 -0.07 -9.31 -1.74
C GLY A 59 0.84 -10.49 -1.44
N ASN A 60 1.06 -11.35 -2.42
CA ASN A 60 1.90 -12.54 -2.32
C ASN A 60 3.37 -12.24 -2.67
N LYS A 61 4.02 -11.29 -1.99
CA LYS A 61 5.44 -10.96 -2.26
C LYS A 61 6.33 -11.94 -1.50
N ASN A 62 6.64 -13.07 -2.11
CA ASN A 62 7.58 -14.02 -1.55
C ASN A 62 9.03 -13.61 -1.93
N PHE A 63 9.90 -13.40 -0.94
CA PHE A 63 11.34 -13.15 -1.13
C PHE A 63 12.15 -14.47 -1.10
N LYS A 64 11.64 -15.57 -1.66
CA LYS A 64 12.44 -16.78 -1.89
C LYS A 64 13.10 -16.72 -3.26
N MET A 65 14.24 -16.05 -3.33
CA MET A 65 15.44 -16.58 -3.99
C MET A 65 16.58 -15.56 -3.82
N ASN A 66 17.21 -15.57 -2.66
CA ASN A 66 18.50 -14.92 -2.44
C ASN A 66 19.47 -15.94 -1.84
N LEU A 67 19.66 -17.07 -2.54
CA LEU A 67 20.79 -17.98 -2.28
C LEU A 67 22.06 -17.28 -2.77
N THR A 68 22.67 -16.48 -1.91
CA THR A 68 24.07 -16.07 -2.08
C THR A 68 24.97 -17.18 -1.56
N THR A 69 25.30 -18.15 -2.40
CA THR A 69 26.40 -19.10 -2.15
C THR A 69 27.64 -18.56 -2.84
N LYS A 70 28.33 -17.60 -2.21
CA LYS A 70 29.70 -17.20 -2.60
C LYS A 70 30.77 -17.63 -1.60
N ASP A 71 30.41 -18.37 -0.56
CA ASP A 71 31.38 -18.89 0.41
C ASP A 71 31.18 -20.40 0.58
N THR A 72 31.73 -21.18 -0.34
CA THR A 72 32.07 -22.57 -0.04
C THR A 72 33.44 -22.86 -0.64
N ALA A 73 34.41 -22.86 0.29
CA ALA A 73 35.77 -23.41 0.29
C ALA A 73 36.62 -23.32 -0.99
#